data_AF-M9LAT0-F1
#
_entry.id   AF-M9LAT0-F1
#
_cell.length_a   1.000
_cell.length_b   1.000
_cell.length_c   1.000
_cell.angle_alpha   90.00
_cell.angle_beta   90.00
_cell.angle_gamma   90.00
#
_symmetry.space_group_name_H-M   'P 1'
#
loop_
_entity.id
_entity.type
_entity.pdbx_description
1 polymer ?
#
loop_
_entity_poly.entity_id
_entity_poly.type
_entity_poly.pdbx_seq_one_letter_code
_entity_poly.pdbx_strand_id
1 'polypeptide(L)'
;MNSDIKITLHGGEMMYSAMNSQVNAKEYSLRKMYAWFTMLNDRQRPITWKKPSKKGTRVKWEMVTTQQEYEMAWDELEGYIHAVNKRFATDFALKRVRAGEETES
;
A
#
# COMPACT_ATOMS: atom_id res chain seq x y z
N MET A 1 -11.01 -28.30 28.45
CA MET A 1 -10.04 -27.40 27.79
C MET A 1 -10.67 -26.99 26.47
N ASN A 2 -11.22 -25.79 26.39
CA ASN A 2 -11.71 -25.25 25.11
C ASN A 2 -10.47 -24.82 24.32
N SER A 3 -10.20 -25.53 23.24
CA SER A 3 -9.20 -25.11 22.27
C SER A 3 -9.78 -23.93 21.50
N ASP A 4 -9.43 -22.71 21.91
CA ASP A 4 -9.77 -21.50 21.15
C ASP A 4 -9.15 -21.61 19.75
N ILE A 5 -10.00 -21.74 18.73
CA ILE A 5 -9.56 -21.76 17.34
C ILE A 5 -9.09 -20.35 16.99
N LYS A 6 -7.78 -20.16 16.86
CA LYS A 6 -7.20 -18.91 16.37
C LYS A 6 -7.19 -18.92 14.84
N ILE A 7 -8.14 -18.20 14.23
CA ILE A 7 -8.16 -17.97 12.78
C ILE A 7 -7.12 -16.88 12.47
N THR A 8 -6.09 -17.21 11.70
CA THR A 8 -5.11 -16.23 11.19
C THR A 8 -5.34 -15.99 9.70
N LEU A 9 -5.64 -14.75 9.34
CA LEU A 9 -5.75 -14.32 7.94
C LEU A 9 -4.34 -14.06 7.40
N HIS A 10 -3.93 -14.78 6.36
CA HIS A 10 -2.59 -14.62 5.77
C HIS A 10 -2.56 -13.73 4.53
N GLY A 11 -3.73 -13.42 3.96
CA GLY A 11 -3.83 -12.60 2.78
C GLY A 11 -5.26 -12.52 2.26
N GLY A 12 -5.43 -11.82 1.16
CA GLY A 12 -6.73 -11.60 0.58
C GLY A 12 -6.69 -10.86 -0.75
N GLU A 13 -7.88 -10.41 -1.14
CA GLU A 13 -8.06 -9.60 -2.32
C GLU A 13 -9.03 -8.47 -2.01
N MET A 14 -8.71 -7.27 -2.49
CA MET A 14 -9.53 -6.07 -2.28
C MET A 14 -9.72 -5.31 -3.59
N MET A 15 -10.76 -4.47 -3.64
CA MET A 15 -11.09 -3.67 -4.82
C MET A 15 -11.02 -2.19 -4.47
N TYR A 16 -10.17 -1.46 -5.19
CA TYR A 16 -10.09 0.00 -5.13
C TYR A 16 -10.90 0.59 -6.29
N SER A 17 -12.17 0.90 -6.04
CA SER A 17 -13.09 1.47 -7.04
C SER A 17 -12.62 2.84 -7.58
N ALA A 18 -11.96 3.62 -6.74
CA ALA A 18 -11.34 4.89 -7.12
C ALA A 18 -10.14 4.71 -8.08
N MET A 19 -9.56 3.52 -8.18
CA MET A 19 -8.48 3.22 -9.11
C MET A 19 -9.01 2.53 -10.36
N ASN A 20 -9.79 3.22 -11.17
CA ASN A 20 -10.45 2.63 -12.34
C ASN A 20 -9.78 3.04 -13.67
N SER A 21 -10.29 2.52 -14.79
CA SER A 21 -9.74 2.79 -16.12
C SER A 21 -10.09 4.18 -16.68
N GLN A 22 -10.86 5.00 -15.96
CA GLN A 22 -11.30 6.32 -16.41
C GLN A 22 -10.45 7.45 -15.82
N VAL A 23 -9.70 7.19 -14.75
CA VAL A 23 -8.74 8.16 -14.21
C VAL A 23 -7.50 8.23 -15.09
N ASN A 24 -6.91 9.43 -15.19
CA ASN A 24 -5.67 9.60 -15.94
C ASN A 24 -4.49 8.90 -15.24
N ALA A 25 -3.39 8.71 -15.96
CA ALA A 25 -2.24 7.95 -15.46
C ALA A 25 -1.58 8.57 -14.21
N LYS A 26 -1.51 9.90 -14.12
CA LYS A 26 -0.93 10.60 -12.97
C LYS A 26 -1.79 10.37 -11.73
N GLU A 27 -3.08 10.65 -11.85
CA GLU A 27 -4.06 10.46 -10.79
C GLU A 27 -4.15 9.00 -10.33
N TYR A 28 -4.13 8.05 -11.26
CA TYR A 28 -4.07 6.63 -10.93
C TYR A 28 -2.84 6.28 -10.08
N SER A 29 -1.67 6.81 -10.46
CA SER A 29 -0.43 6.60 -9.72
C SER A 29 -0.48 7.18 -8.30
N LEU A 30 -1.05 8.37 -8.12
CA LEU A 30 -1.24 8.99 -6.80
C LEU A 30 -2.18 8.17 -5.93
N ARG A 31 -3.34 7.76 -6.48
CA ARG A 31 -4.30 6.91 -5.76
C ARG A 31 -3.67 5.57 -5.38
N LYS A 32 -2.83 5.00 -6.25
CA LYS A 32 -2.08 3.77 -5.97
C LYS A 32 -1.07 3.95 -4.83
N MET A 33 -0.30 5.05 -4.83
CA MET A 33 0.61 5.37 -3.73
C MET A 33 -0.13 5.44 -2.40
N TYR A 34 -1.23 6.20 -2.36
CA TYR A 34 -2.04 6.35 -1.16
C TYR A 34 -2.64 5.01 -0.69
N ALA A 35 -3.22 4.23 -1.60
CA ALA A 35 -3.75 2.91 -1.29
C ALA A 35 -2.68 1.98 -0.70
N TRP A 36 -1.50 1.93 -1.32
CA TRP A 36 -0.38 1.12 -0.82
C TRP A 36 0.08 1.59 0.57
N PHE A 37 0.23 2.91 0.78
CA PHE A 37 0.54 3.46 2.11
C PHE A 37 -0.49 3.02 3.17
N THR A 38 -1.79 3.11 2.86
CA THR A 38 -2.83 2.66 3.80
C THR A 38 -2.75 1.16 4.07
N MET A 39 -2.45 0.34 3.05
CA MET A 39 -2.24 -1.11 3.24
C MET A 39 -1.09 -1.39 4.20
N LEU A 40 0.04 -0.68 4.06
CA LEU A 40 1.17 -0.85 4.98
C LEU A 40 0.78 -0.47 6.42
N ASN A 41 0.00 0.59 6.63
CA ASN A 41 -0.50 0.92 7.98
C ASN A 41 -1.30 -0.24 8.60
N ASP A 42 -2.03 -0.99 7.78
CA ASP A 42 -2.80 -2.18 8.18
C ASP A 42 -1.98 -3.48 8.19
N ARG A 43 -0.64 -3.40 8.10
CA ARG A 43 0.28 -4.55 7.96
C ARG A 43 -0.05 -5.44 6.75
N GLN A 44 -0.52 -4.85 5.66
CA GLN A 44 -0.80 -5.52 4.40
C GLN A 44 0.19 -5.10 3.33
N ARG A 45 0.75 -6.06 2.59
CA ARG A 45 1.62 -5.82 1.45
C ARG A 45 0.92 -6.24 0.16
N PRO A 46 0.87 -5.39 -0.87
CA PRO A 46 0.30 -5.77 -2.16
C PRO A 46 1.24 -6.73 -2.90
N ILE A 47 0.72 -7.89 -3.29
CA ILE A 47 1.43 -8.88 -4.13
C ILE A 47 1.24 -8.53 -5.60
N THR A 48 0.01 -8.18 -6.00
CA THR A 48 -0.30 -7.92 -7.41
C THR A 48 -1.42 -6.91 -7.55
N TRP A 49 -1.14 -5.88 -8.34
CA TRP A 49 -2.15 -4.92 -8.82
C TRP A 49 -2.67 -5.41 -10.17
N LYS A 50 -3.95 -5.76 -10.25
CA LYS A 50 -4.58 -6.12 -11.53
C LYS A 50 -4.74 -4.89 -12.42
N LYS A 51 -4.93 -5.12 -13.72
CA LYS A 51 -5.20 -4.04 -14.68
C LYS A 51 -6.45 -3.28 -14.25
N PRO A 52 -6.45 -1.93 -14.28
CA PRO A 52 -7.63 -1.15 -13.96
C PRO A 52 -8.78 -1.49 -14.90
N SER A 53 -9.97 -1.64 -14.32
CA SER A 53 -11.24 -1.81 -15.01
C SER A 53 -12.17 -0.63 -14.72
N LYS A 54 -13.32 -0.55 -15.40
CA LYS A 54 -14.34 0.46 -15.07
C LYS A 54 -14.83 0.37 -13.60
N LYS A 55 -14.73 -0.81 -12.98
CA LYS A 55 -15.15 -1.05 -11.59
C LYS A 55 -14.07 -0.72 -10.56
N GLY A 56 -12.83 -0.45 -11.00
CA GLY A 56 -11.68 -0.26 -10.13
C GLY A 56 -10.53 -1.22 -10.43
N THR A 57 -9.54 -1.19 -9.54
CA THR A 57 -8.36 -2.05 -9.55
C THR A 57 -8.44 -3.03 -8.40
N ARG A 58 -8.32 -4.30 -8.75
CA ARG A 58 -8.26 -5.39 -7.80
C ARG A 58 -6.82 -5.63 -7.37
N VAL A 59 -6.61 -5.83 -6.07
CA VAL A 59 -5.29 -5.97 -5.46
C VAL A 59 -5.27 -7.23 -4.62
N LYS A 60 -4.36 -8.13 -4.96
CA LYS A 60 -4.02 -9.27 -4.09
C LYS A 60 -2.98 -8.83 -3.09
N TRP A 61 -3.13 -9.25 -1.85
CA TRP A 61 -2.27 -8.83 -0.75
C TRP A 61 -2.00 -9.97 0.23
N GLU A 62 -0.91 -9.83 0.97
CA GLU A 62 -0.51 -10.70 2.07
C GLU A 62 -0.35 -9.89 3.36
N MET A 63 -0.55 -10.55 4.50
CA MET A 63 -0.20 -9.96 5.79
C MET A 63 1.32 -9.95 5.95
N VAL A 64 1.83 -8.83 6.41
CA VAL A 64 3.20 -8.66 6.89
C VAL A 64 3.27 -9.15 8.33
N THR A 65 4.09 -10.17 8.57
CA THR A 65 4.19 -10.84 9.87
C THR A 65 5.46 -10.48 10.63
N THR A 66 6.50 -10.05 9.91
CA THR A 66 7.79 -9.67 10.51
C THR A 66 8.12 -8.20 10.25
N GLN A 67 8.99 -7.64 11.11
CA GLN A 67 9.48 -6.29 10.93
C GLN A 67 10.33 -6.16 9.64
N GLN A 68 11.08 -7.20 9.27
CA GLN A 68 11.86 -7.22 8.04
C GLN A 68 10.96 -7.17 6.80
N GLU A 69 9.89 -7.96 6.76
CA GLU A 69 8.89 -7.91 5.68
C GLU A 69 8.25 -6.52 5.58
N TYR A 70 8.01 -5.87 6.72
CA TYR A 70 7.45 -4.52 6.78
C TYR A 70 8.40 -3.50 6.16
N GLU A 71 9.67 -3.54 6.52
CA GLU A 71 10.71 -2.66 5.98
C GLU A 71 10.88 -2.86 4.48
N MET A 72 10.93 -4.12 4.02
CA MET A 72 10.96 -4.43 2.59
C MET A 72 9.75 -3.85 1.85
N ALA A 73 8.55 -4.00 2.41
CA ALA A 73 7.33 -3.48 1.79
C ALA A 73 7.30 -1.93 1.74
N TRP A 74 7.93 -1.27 2.71
CA TRP A 74 8.15 0.17 2.70
C TRP A 74 9.14 0.62 1.63
N ASP A 75 10.25 -0.08 1.49
CA ASP A 75 11.27 0.23 0.49
C ASP A 75 10.71 0.04 -0.94
N GLU A 76 9.82 -0.94 -1.14
CA GLU A 76 9.06 -1.11 -2.38
C GLU A 76 8.14 0.07 -2.70
N LEU A 77 7.44 0.59 -1.68
CA LEU A 77 6.59 1.77 -1.83
C LEU A 77 7.43 3.01 -2.16
N GLU A 78 8.57 3.19 -1.50
CA GLU A 78 9.51 4.28 -1.77
C GLU A 78 10.06 4.21 -3.20
N GLY A 79 10.44 3.02 -3.66
CA GLY A 79 10.82 2.79 -5.05
C GLY A 79 9.71 3.13 -6.05
N TYR A 80 8.46 2.78 -5.72
CA TYR A 80 7.31 3.17 -6.54
C TYR A 80 7.12 4.68 -6.58
N ILE A 81 7.23 5.37 -5.45
CA ILE A 81 7.12 6.83 -5.36
C ILE A 81 8.21 7.52 -6.18
N HIS A 82 9.46 7.04 -6.09
CA HIS A 82 10.56 7.55 -6.91
C HIS A 82 10.27 7.41 -8.41
N ALA A 83 9.71 6.27 -8.84
CA ALA A 83 9.31 6.07 -10.23
C ALA A 83 8.17 7.00 -10.67
N VAL A 84 7.18 7.26 -9.80
CA VAL A 84 6.09 8.22 -10.06
C VAL A 84 6.64 9.64 -10.16
N ASN A 85 7.52 10.05 -9.26
CA ASN A 85 8.19 11.35 -9.27
C ASN A 85 8.94 11.59 -10.56
N LYS A 86 9.76 10.62 -10.99
CA LYS A 86 10.47 10.68 -12.27
C LYS A 86 9.52 10.76 -13.47
N ARG A 87 8.42 10.02 -13.44
CA ARG A 87 7.47 9.94 -14.57
C ARG A 87 6.62 11.21 -14.73
N PHE A 88 6.23 11.85 -13.63
CA PHE A 88 5.27 12.96 -13.65
C PHE A 88 5.84 14.29 -13.15
N ALA A 89 7.17 14.36 -12.95
CA ALA A 89 7.88 15.52 -12.42
C ALA A 89 7.24 16.03 -11.11
N THR A 90 7.17 15.13 -10.13
CA THR A 90 6.68 15.42 -8.77
C THR A 90 7.75 15.13 -7.73
N ASP A 91 7.51 15.52 -6.48
CA ASP A 91 8.46 15.52 -5.37
C ASP A 91 7.89 14.84 -4.11
N PHE A 92 7.03 13.85 -4.27
CA PHE A 92 6.46 13.12 -3.14
C PHE A 92 7.54 12.38 -2.35
N ALA A 93 7.44 12.42 -1.02
CA ALA A 93 8.34 11.71 -0.12
C ALA A 93 7.54 11.07 1.01
N LEU A 94 8.03 9.94 1.52
CA LEU A 94 7.49 9.31 2.72
C LEU A 94 8.21 9.87 3.95
N LYS A 95 7.45 10.24 4.98
CA LYS A 95 7.99 10.59 6.29
C LYS A 95 7.71 9.46 7.26
N ARG A 96 8.74 8.79 7.75
CA ARG A 96 8.64 7.83 8.86
C ARG A 96 8.78 8.63 10.16
N VAL A 97 7.74 8.67 10.97
CA VAL A 97 7.81 9.24 12.33
C VAL A 97 7.98 8.06 13.29
N ARG A 98 9.04 8.06 14.10
CA ARG A 98 9.20 7.05 15.14
C ARG A 98 8.21 7.38 16.26
N ALA A 99 7.46 6.38 16.74
CA ALA A 99 6.60 6.54 17.91
C ALA A 99 7.49 6.96 19.10
N GLY A 100 7.43 8.24 19.46
CA GLY A 100 8.32 8.88 20.44
C GLY A 100 8.85 10.27 20.01
N GLU A 101 8.75 10.63 18.72
CA GLU A 101 9.05 11.98 18.22
C GLU A 101 7.75 12.76 17.97
N GLU A 102 6.94 12.94 19.02
CA GLU A 102 6.02 14.07 19.07
C GLU A 102 6.81 15.28 19.55
N THR A 103 7.45 16.00 18.64
CA THR A 103 7.91 17.36 18.92
C THR A 103 7.05 18.33 18.15
N GLU A 104 6.16 18.96 18.93
CA GLU A 104 5.79 20.37 18.89
C GLU A 104 6.26 21.14 17.64
N SER A 105 5.30 21.69 16.93
CA SER A 105 5.48 22.82 16.02
C SER A 105 4.35 23.81 16.26
#